data_AF-A0A957SPG1-F1
#
_entry.id   AF-A0A957SPG1-F1
#
_cell.length_a   1.000
_cell.length_b   1.000
_cell.length_c   1.000
_cell.angle_alpha   90.00
_cell.angle_beta   90.00
_cell.angle_gamma   90.00
#
_symmetry.space_group_name_H-M   'P 1'
#
loop_
_entity.id
_entity.type
_entity.pdbx_description
1 polymer ?
#
loop_
_entity_poly.entity_id
_entity_poly.type
_entity_poly.pdbx_seq_one_letter_code
_entity_poly.pdbx_strand_id
1 'polypeptide(L)'
;MNKFWQSEANKFTLYGAIFGFLFPIIATLLRAFLKHGDFSIDSMFDVQMTDPLLWIIDSAPFWLGLFARFAGRRQDNLKAIIRQSNATELGLSDEQEDSQQFAGLLTFLGIGLIGIVLFAFSIWLQRLILSGGTPPASEAAVVATVDESTAGNGIVGGGALATATIAPVVINVQPTVVAFTPTSIPPTFTALPPTETPAVVIEPTAVVEPTATAVVAPETGNADAGNTEASNPDASNTETNNTETVAEAENDSEPVEPAPSNLIILGFVQRDLDCRFFTELAAESWQTLADVSVEIRPYADATQLFDELTAAPNSGTLFITNCFVDPDDRPYLRQHISQLQIIGKAFWGANDKKLLTVSNAGTPSQLRRQFPAIYNFIVNQTYDDAQITAQDPAGWLQENRATVQSWMNN
;
A
#
# COMPACT_ATOMS: atom_id res chain seq x y z
N MET A 1 9.08 -6.14 41.77
CA MET A 1 7.90 -6.07 40.87
C MET A 1 8.13 -7.02 39.70
N ASN A 2 7.20 -7.94 39.47
CA ASN A 2 7.39 -9.07 38.56
C ASN A 2 7.50 -8.60 37.10
N LYS A 3 8.60 -8.97 36.41
CA LYS A 3 8.86 -8.68 34.98
C LYS A 3 7.68 -9.02 34.05
N PHE A 4 6.79 -9.90 34.49
CA PHE A 4 5.60 -10.30 33.75
C PHE A 4 4.66 -9.14 33.39
N TRP A 5 4.56 -8.09 34.21
CA TRP A 5 3.66 -6.94 33.94
C TRP A 5 4.28 -5.84 33.07
N GLN A 6 5.53 -6.01 32.63
CA GLN A 6 6.24 -5.00 31.84
C GLN A 6 5.95 -5.10 30.34
N SER A 7 5.59 -6.28 29.84
CA SER A 7 5.21 -6.46 28.42
C SER A 7 3.82 -5.90 28.17
N GLU A 8 3.68 -5.09 27.11
CA GLU A 8 2.37 -4.60 26.69
C GLU A 8 1.48 -5.77 26.27
N ALA A 9 2.02 -6.83 25.65
CA ALA A 9 1.27 -8.01 25.28
C ALA A 9 0.43 -8.60 26.44
N ASN A 10 0.97 -8.65 27.66
CA ASN A 10 0.24 -9.16 28.82
C ASN A 10 -0.86 -8.19 29.29
N LYS A 11 -0.62 -6.87 29.23
CA LYS A 11 -1.66 -5.86 29.56
C LYS A 11 -2.81 -5.93 28.57
N PHE A 12 -2.51 -5.97 27.27
CA PHE A 12 -3.53 -6.10 26.23
C PHE A 12 -4.29 -7.42 26.34
N THR A 13 -3.62 -8.54 26.65
CA THR A 13 -4.29 -9.84 26.90
C THR A 13 -5.33 -9.70 28.01
N LEU A 14 -4.95 -9.07 29.12
CA LEU A 14 -5.84 -8.87 30.27
C LEU A 14 -7.03 -7.98 29.92
N TYR A 15 -6.78 -6.85 29.24
CA TYR A 15 -7.85 -5.95 28.81
C TYR A 15 -8.81 -6.64 27.83
N GLY A 16 -8.29 -7.42 26.88
CA GLY A 16 -9.09 -8.20 25.94
C GLY A 16 -9.93 -9.27 26.64
N ALA A 17 -9.37 -9.98 27.62
CA ALA A 17 -10.08 -11.00 28.38
C ALA A 17 -11.18 -10.40 29.28
N ILE A 18 -10.88 -9.30 29.99
CA ILE A 18 -11.86 -8.58 30.80
C ILE A 18 -12.98 -8.07 29.91
N PHE A 19 -12.66 -7.40 28.79
CA PHE A 19 -13.65 -6.91 27.84
C PHE A 19 -14.51 -8.03 27.28
N GLY A 20 -13.90 -9.16 26.92
CA GLY A 20 -14.62 -10.33 26.44
C GLY A 20 -15.56 -10.96 27.48
N PHE A 21 -15.27 -10.80 28.78
CA PHE A 21 -16.12 -11.31 29.86
C PHE A 21 -17.44 -10.54 30.02
N LEU A 22 -17.55 -9.33 29.46
CA LEU A 22 -18.82 -8.60 29.45
C LEU A 22 -19.88 -9.29 28.57
N PHE A 23 -19.48 -9.99 27.49
CA PHE A 23 -20.43 -10.63 26.59
C PHE A 23 -21.21 -11.77 27.25
N PRO A 24 -20.56 -12.75 27.92
CA PRO A 24 -21.27 -13.79 28.70
C PRO A 24 -22.24 -13.23 29.74
N ILE A 25 -21.80 -12.21 30.49
CA ILE A 25 -22.63 -11.60 31.54
C ILE A 25 -23.89 -10.97 30.93
N ILE A 26 -23.72 -10.12 29.91
CA ILE A 26 -24.84 -9.42 29.28
C ILE A 26 -25.78 -10.42 28.59
N ALA A 27 -25.23 -11.40 27.87
CA ALA A 27 -26.02 -12.41 27.17
C ALA A 27 -26.84 -13.27 28.15
N THR A 28 -26.24 -13.71 29.25
CA THR A 28 -26.92 -14.49 30.29
C THR A 28 -28.04 -13.68 30.94
N LEU A 29 -27.76 -12.43 31.34
CA LEU A 29 -28.77 -11.56 31.96
C LEU A 29 -29.94 -11.28 31.02
N LEU A 30 -29.66 -10.92 29.76
CA LEU A 30 -30.70 -10.64 28.77
C LEU A 30 -31.55 -11.88 28.51
N ARG A 31 -30.91 -13.05 28.40
CA ARG A 31 -31.61 -14.30 28.10
C ARG A 31 -32.44 -14.80 29.29
N ALA A 32 -31.93 -14.66 30.52
CA ALA A 32 -32.69 -14.92 31.75
C ALA A 32 -33.94 -14.05 31.84
N PHE A 33 -33.79 -12.74 31.61
CA PHE A 33 -34.91 -11.79 31.62
C PHE A 33 -35.95 -12.10 30.54
N LEU A 34 -35.51 -12.39 29.31
CA LEU A 34 -36.43 -12.67 28.20
C LEU A 34 -37.20 -13.99 28.39
N LYS A 35 -36.60 -15.00 29.04
CA LYS A 35 -37.21 -16.34 29.22
C LYS A 35 -38.07 -16.43 30.48
N HIS A 36 -37.61 -15.87 31.60
CA HIS A 36 -38.25 -16.03 32.92
C HIS A 36 -38.91 -14.75 33.45
N GLY A 37 -38.58 -13.58 32.89
CA GLY A 37 -39.11 -12.29 33.34
C GLY A 37 -38.48 -11.77 34.65
N ASP A 38 -37.46 -12.45 35.18
CA ASP A 38 -36.76 -12.10 36.40
C ASP A 38 -35.23 -12.25 36.27
N PHE A 39 -34.49 -11.76 37.28
CA PHE A 39 -33.04 -11.89 37.38
C PHE A 39 -32.65 -12.76 38.58
N SER A 40 -33.23 -13.95 38.69
CA SER A 40 -32.87 -14.92 39.74
C SER A 40 -31.63 -15.74 39.32
N ILE A 41 -30.84 -16.19 40.30
CA ILE A 41 -29.67 -17.06 40.03
C ILE A 41 -30.13 -18.36 39.36
N ASP A 42 -31.30 -18.86 39.76
CA ASP A 42 -31.92 -20.06 39.19
C ASP A 42 -32.26 -19.85 37.70
N SER A 43 -32.81 -18.69 37.31
CA SER A 43 -33.10 -18.41 35.90
C SER A 43 -31.85 -18.23 35.05
N MET A 44 -30.77 -17.67 35.59
CA MET A 44 -29.48 -17.60 34.89
C MET A 44 -28.87 -18.99 34.64
N PHE A 45 -28.95 -19.87 35.64
CA PHE A 45 -28.40 -21.23 35.53
C PHE A 45 -29.22 -22.10 34.57
N ASP A 46 -30.55 -22.03 34.62
CA ASP A 46 -31.43 -22.74 33.68
C ASP A 46 -31.17 -22.34 32.23
N VAL A 47 -31.00 -21.04 31.98
CA VAL A 47 -30.72 -20.51 30.65
C VAL A 47 -29.35 -20.96 30.13
N GLN A 48 -28.32 -20.97 30.98
CA GLN A 48 -27.00 -21.48 30.61
C GLN A 48 -26.99 -22.99 30.32
N MET A 49 -27.85 -23.78 30.95
CA MET A 49 -27.97 -25.22 30.65
C MET A 49 -28.81 -25.51 29.40
N THR A 50 -29.80 -24.67 29.10
CA THR A 50 -30.78 -24.94 28.05
C THR A 50 -30.45 -24.29 26.70
N ASP A 51 -29.55 -23.30 26.67
CA ASP A 51 -29.22 -22.56 25.45
C ASP A 51 -27.74 -22.75 25.04
N PRO A 52 -27.46 -23.69 24.10
CA PRO A 52 -26.09 -23.94 23.61
C PRO A 52 -25.43 -22.72 22.95
N LEU A 53 -26.22 -21.71 22.54
CA LEU A 53 -25.68 -20.49 21.94
C LEU A 53 -24.87 -19.68 22.95
N LEU A 54 -25.23 -19.73 24.24
CA LEU A 54 -24.49 -19.04 25.30
C LEU A 54 -23.08 -19.61 25.47
N TRP A 55 -22.88 -20.91 25.26
CA TRP A 55 -21.55 -21.53 25.36
C TRP A 55 -20.58 -21.03 24.28
N ILE A 56 -21.10 -20.66 23.12
CA ILE A 56 -20.29 -20.04 22.06
C ILE A 56 -19.86 -18.64 22.51
N ILE A 57 -20.77 -17.88 23.12
CA ILE A 57 -20.48 -16.53 23.65
C ILE A 57 -19.50 -16.62 24.83
N ASP A 58 -19.59 -17.66 25.65
CA ASP A 58 -18.68 -17.93 26.77
C ASP A 58 -17.22 -18.16 26.33
N SER A 59 -16.99 -18.46 25.04
CA SER A 59 -15.64 -18.55 24.49
C SER A 59 -15.02 -17.20 24.12
N ALA A 60 -15.81 -16.11 24.03
CA ALA A 60 -15.35 -14.78 23.63
C ALA A 60 -14.18 -14.21 24.46
N PRO A 61 -14.13 -14.34 25.81
CA PRO A 61 -13.00 -13.86 26.61
C PRO A 61 -11.66 -14.46 26.19
N PHE A 62 -11.65 -15.74 25.82
CA PHE A 62 -10.44 -16.43 25.39
C PHE A 62 -9.94 -15.87 24.05
N TRP A 63 -10.83 -15.75 23.07
CA TRP A 63 -10.48 -15.27 21.73
C TRP A 63 -10.06 -13.80 21.72
N LEU A 64 -10.81 -12.94 22.43
CA LEU A 64 -10.49 -11.51 22.52
C LEU A 64 -9.20 -11.28 23.31
N GLY A 65 -8.96 -12.04 24.38
CA GLY A 65 -7.67 -12.04 25.08
C GLY A 65 -6.51 -12.44 24.17
N LEU A 66 -6.70 -13.49 23.36
CA LEU A 66 -5.69 -13.97 22.42
C LEU A 66 -5.38 -12.94 21.32
N PHE A 67 -6.40 -12.35 20.69
CA PHE A 67 -6.20 -11.31 19.67
C PHE A 67 -5.56 -10.04 20.24
N ALA A 68 -5.96 -9.64 21.44
CA ALA A 68 -5.34 -8.51 22.11
C ALA A 68 -3.87 -8.78 22.45
N ARG A 69 -3.49 -10.02 22.82
CA ARG A 69 -2.09 -10.41 22.99
C ARG A 69 -1.27 -10.20 21.72
N PHE A 70 -1.81 -10.56 20.56
CA PHE A 70 -1.14 -10.35 19.28
C PHE A 70 -0.94 -8.87 18.97
N ALA A 71 -1.96 -8.04 19.21
CA ALA A 71 -1.84 -6.59 19.08
C ALA A 71 -0.75 -6.02 20.01
N GLY A 72 -0.70 -6.47 21.26
CA GLY A 72 0.31 -6.02 22.22
C GLY A 72 1.73 -6.47 21.86
N ARG A 73 1.92 -7.66 21.26
CA ARG A 73 3.24 -8.08 20.73
C ARG A 73 3.77 -7.13 19.66
N ARG A 74 2.89 -6.64 18.78
CA ARG A 74 3.27 -5.65 17.75
C ARG A 74 3.72 -4.34 18.39
N GLN A 75 3.07 -3.91 19.46
CA GLN A 75 3.50 -2.71 20.21
C GLN A 75 4.84 -2.93 20.94
N ASP A 76 5.06 -4.11 21.53
CA ASP A 76 6.35 -4.45 22.14
C ASP A 76 7.48 -4.39 21.10
N ASN A 77 7.25 -4.92 19.89
CA ASN A 77 8.21 -4.85 18.79
C ASN A 77 8.46 -3.40 18.32
N LEU A 78 7.41 -2.60 18.15
CA LEU A 78 7.55 -1.18 17.79
C LEU A 78 8.36 -0.40 18.84
N LYS A 79 8.10 -0.65 20.13
CA LYS A 79 8.88 -0.03 21.22
C LYS A 79 10.35 -0.48 21.21
N ALA A 80 10.62 -1.73 20.84
CA ALA A 80 11.99 -2.21 20.69
C ALA A 80 12.70 -1.50 19.52
N ILE A 81 12.04 -1.37 18.37
CA ILE A 81 12.57 -0.67 17.19
C ILE A 81 12.83 0.81 17.52
N ILE A 82 11.89 1.50 18.18
CA ILE A 82 12.07 2.91 18.58
C ILE A 82 13.23 3.07 19.58
N ARG A 83 13.39 2.12 20.52
CA ARG A 83 14.55 2.14 21.42
C ARG A 83 15.85 1.93 20.68
N GLN A 84 15.85 1.07 19.65
CA GLN A 84 17.02 0.85 18.81
C GLN A 84 17.33 2.10 17.99
N SER A 85 16.35 2.71 17.31
CA SER A 85 16.56 3.94 16.54
C SER A 85 17.10 5.07 17.42
N ASN A 86 16.53 5.27 18.61
CA ASN A 86 16.99 6.31 19.53
C ASN A 86 18.38 6.00 20.11
N ALA A 87 18.72 4.72 20.29
CA ALA A 87 20.06 4.32 20.73
C ALA A 87 21.10 4.52 19.61
N THR A 88 20.74 4.21 18.36
CA THR A 88 21.57 4.46 17.18
C THR A 88 21.79 5.95 16.95
N GLU A 89 20.76 6.79 17.16
CA GLU A 89 20.90 8.27 17.13
C GLU A 89 21.84 8.79 18.24
N LEU A 90 22.01 8.07 19.35
CA LEU A 90 22.87 8.45 20.47
C LEU A 90 24.29 7.85 20.42
N GLY A 91 24.61 7.01 19.43
CA GLY A 91 25.96 6.52 19.22
C GLY A 91 26.07 5.41 18.18
N LEU A 92 26.66 5.75 17.02
CA LEU A 92 27.23 4.85 16.00
C LEU A 92 26.24 3.88 15.35
N SER A 93 25.85 4.26 14.13
CA SER A 93 25.32 3.37 13.10
C SER A 93 26.26 2.17 12.90
N ASP A 94 25.77 0.96 13.12
CA ASP A 94 26.20 -0.22 12.38
C ASP A 94 25.04 -1.24 12.31
N GLU A 95 24.45 -1.31 11.12
CA GLU A 95 24.04 -2.53 10.41
C GLU A 95 23.23 -3.60 11.17
N GLN A 96 21.92 -3.38 11.38
CA GLN A 96 21.05 -4.48 11.79
C GLN A 96 19.55 -4.27 11.49
N GLU A 97 19.12 -4.43 10.22
CA GLU A 97 17.70 -4.32 9.86
C GLU A 97 17.06 -5.52 9.12
N ASP A 98 17.81 -6.50 8.60
CA ASP A 98 17.20 -7.47 7.66
C ASP A 98 16.49 -8.69 8.28
N SER A 99 16.57 -8.90 9.60
CA SER A 99 15.98 -10.10 10.22
C SER A 99 14.53 -9.95 10.69
N GLN A 100 13.97 -8.73 10.72
CA GLN A 100 12.71 -8.48 11.44
C GLN A 100 11.45 -8.59 10.57
N GLN A 101 11.56 -8.43 9.24
CA GLN A 101 10.39 -8.53 8.35
C GLN A 101 9.88 -9.97 8.17
N PHE A 102 10.75 -10.98 8.21
CA PHE A 102 10.36 -12.36 7.91
C PHE A 102 9.52 -13.02 9.02
N ALA A 103 9.68 -12.61 10.28
CA ALA A 103 8.94 -13.15 11.42
C ALA A 103 7.46 -12.71 11.45
N GLY A 104 7.15 -11.53 10.89
CA GLY A 104 5.79 -11.00 10.86
C GLY A 104 4.86 -11.84 9.97
N LEU A 105 5.31 -12.18 8.75
CA LEU A 105 4.51 -12.86 7.74
C LEU A 105 4.11 -14.29 8.17
N LEU A 106 5.05 -15.05 8.75
CA LEU A 106 4.78 -16.40 9.26
C LEU A 106 3.78 -16.41 10.41
N THR A 107 3.76 -15.36 11.24
CA THR A 107 2.82 -15.25 12.36
C THR A 107 1.38 -15.04 11.86
N PHE A 108 1.18 -14.25 10.81
CA PHE A 108 -0.15 -14.04 10.22
C PHE A 108 -0.70 -15.29 9.53
N LEU A 109 0.13 -16.02 8.78
CA LEU A 109 -0.26 -17.29 8.14
C LEU A 109 -0.62 -18.37 9.16
N GLY A 110 0.15 -18.47 10.25
CA GLY A 110 -0.14 -19.44 11.32
C GLY A 110 -1.47 -19.19 12.04
N ILE A 111 -1.78 -17.92 12.37
CA ILE A 111 -3.02 -17.57 13.06
C ILE A 111 -4.25 -17.79 12.17
N GLY A 112 -4.15 -17.47 10.87
CA GLY A 112 -5.24 -17.69 9.92
C GLY A 112 -5.60 -19.18 9.78
N LEU A 113 -4.61 -20.06 9.67
CA LEU A 113 -4.83 -21.51 9.58
C LEU A 113 -5.45 -22.09 10.85
N ILE A 114 -4.99 -21.66 12.03
CA ILE A 114 -5.55 -22.11 13.31
C ILE A 114 -7.02 -21.68 13.46
N GLY A 115 -7.36 -20.46 13.03
CA GLY A 115 -8.74 -19.97 13.02
C GLY A 115 -9.67 -20.83 12.15
N ILE A 116 -9.23 -21.20 10.95
CA ILE A 116 -10.01 -22.05 10.02
C ILE A 116 -10.26 -23.44 10.62
N VAL A 117 -9.23 -24.06 11.21
CA VAL A 117 -9.35 -25.39 11.84
C VAL A 117 -10.31 -25.37 13.02
N LEU A 118 -10.25 -24.33 13.87
CA LEU A 118 -11.12 -24.23 15.04
C LEU A 118 -12.58 -23.91 14.66
N PHE A 119 -12.79 -23.12 13.60
CA PHE A 119 -14.13 -22.91 13.05
C PHE A 119 -14.73 -24.20 12.46
N ALA A 120 -13.95 -24.97 11.69
CA ALA A 120 -14.38 -26.26 11.15
C ALA A 120 -14.69 -27.28 12.26
N PHE A 121 -13.86 -27.33 13.30
CA PHE A 121 -14.10 -28.18 14.46
C PHE A 121 -15.37 -27.80 15.22
N SER A 122 -15.65 -26.50 15.39
CA SER A 122 -16.90 -26.03 16.00
C SER A 122 -18.13 -26.47 15.22
N ILE A 123 -18.11 -26.36 13.88
CA ILE A 123 -19.21 -26.82 13.02
C ILE A 123 -19.39 -28.34 13.13
N TRP A 124 -18.29 -29.09 13.14
CA TRP A 124 -18.32 -30.55 13.30
C TRP A 124 -18.92 -30.96 14.66
N LEU A 125 -18.55 -30.27 15.75
CA LEU A 125 -19.08 -30.55 17.08
C LEU A 125 -20.59 -30.25 17.17
N GLN A 126 -21.05 -29.16 16.56
CA GLN A 126 -22.48 -28.84 16.47
C GLN A 126 -23.26 -29.91 15.70
N ARG A 127 -22.70 -30.40 14.57
CA ARG A 127 -23.28 -31.53 13.80
C ARG A 127 -23.34 -32.81 14.63
N LEU A 128 -22.30 -33.10 15.40
CA LEU A 128 -22.24 -34.30 16.24
C LEU A 128 -23.34 -34.28 17.31
N ILE A 129 -23.52 -33.16 18.01
CA ILE A 129 -24.55 -32.98 19.04
C ILE A 129 -25.96 -33.07 18.42
N LEU A 130 -26.18 -32.46 17.26
CA LEU A 130 -27.47 -32.52 16.55
C LEU A 130 -27.78 -33.91 15.98
N SER A 131 -26.76 -34.73 15.69
CA SER A 131 -26.93 -36.11 15.20
C SER A 131 -27.25 -37.13 16.29
N GLY A 132 -27.22 -36.74 17.57
CA GLY A 132 -27.56 -37.58 18.73
C GLY A 132 -29.06 -37.87 18.93
N GLY A 133 -29.90 -37.62 17.93
CA GLY A 133 -31.35 -37.80 18.00
C GLY A 133 -31.82 -39.14 17.43
N THR A 134 -32.01 -40.11 18.34
CA THR A 134 -32.74 -41.39 18.22
C THR A 134 -32.21 -42.47 17.26
N PRO A 135 -31.85 -43.68 17.75
CA PRO A 135 -31.76 -44.83 16.87
C PRO A 135 -33.15 -45.08 16.24
N PRO A 136 -33.22 -45.56 14.99
CA PRO A 136 -34.51 -45.90 14.37
C PRO A 136 -35.22 -46.88 15.29
N ALA A 137 -36.39 -46.48 15.78
CA ALA A 137 -37.28 -47.35 16.52
C ALA A 137 -37.48 -48.61 15.66
N SER A 138 -37.16 -49.76 16.26
CA SER A 138 -37.45 -51.06 15.68
C SER A 138 -38.88 -51.08 15.18
N GLU A 139 -39.01 -51.36 13.90
CA GLU A 139 -40.24 -51.63 13.17
C GLU A 139 -41.04 -52.73 13.91
N ALA A 140 -41.91 -52.30 14.83
CA ALA A 140 -42.92 -53.18 15.39
C ALA A 140 -44.00 -53.34 14.31
N ALA A 141 -44.02 -54.53 13.71
CA ALA A 141 -45.01 -54.97 12.74
C ALA A 141 -46.43 -54.70 13.27
N VAL A 142 -47.09 -53.68 12.71
CA VAL A 142 -48.54 -53.50 12.83
C VAL A 142 -49.18 -54.39 11.78
N VAL A 143 -49.54 -55.60 12.21
CA VAL A 143 -50.57 -56.41 11.56
C VAL A 143 -51.91 -55.80 11.95
N ALA A 144 -52.58 -55.13 11.02
CA ALA A 144 -53.99 -54.81 11.12
C ALA A 144 -54.63 -54.96 9.73
N THR A 145 -55.17 -56.16 9.55
CA THR A 145 -56.36 -56.55 8.78
C THR A 145 -57.00 -55.49 7.89
N VAL A 146 -57.03 -55.83 6.60
CA VAL A 146 -58.00 -55.39 5.59
C VAL A 146 -59.41 -55.63 6.11
N ASP A 147 -60.25 -54.60 6.10
CA ASP A 147 -61.69 -54.79 5.98
C ASP A 147 -62.25 -53.83 4.92
N GLU A 148 -63.18 -54.39 4.16
CA GLU A 148 -63.63 -53.99 2.84
C GLU A 148 -65.02 -53.32 2.91
N SER A 149 -65.20 -52.27 2.08
CA SER A 149 -66.49 -51.61 1.75
C SER A 149 -67.13 -50.75 2.87
N THR A 150 -67.92 -49.72 2.63
CA THR A 150 -68.75 -49.36 1.47
C THR A 150 -68.99 -47.83 1.45
N ALA A 151 -69.03 -47.26 0.24
CA ALA A 151 -69.87 -46.15 -0.24
C ALA A 151 -70.24 -44.93 0.65
N GLY A 152 -70.05 -43.73 0.08
CA GLY A 152 -71.18 -42.81 -0.08
C GLY A 152 -70.92 -41.32 0.20
N ASN A 153 -71.03 -40.53 -0.88
CA ASN A 153 -71.41 -39.12 -0.93
C ASN A 153 -70.45 -38.02 -0.43
N GLY A 154 -69.74 -37.43 -1.39
CA GLY A 154 -70.04 -36.08 -1.91
C GLY A 154 -69.94 -34.89 -0.95
N ILE A 155 -69.07 -33.93 -1.29
CA ILE A 155 -69.46 -32.54 -1.58
C ILE A 155 -68.29 -31.77 -2.19
N VAL A 156 -68.68 -30.96 -3.17
CA VAL A 156 -67.99 -30.01 -4.03
C VAL A 156 -67.18 -28.95 -3.26
N GLY A 157 -65.99 -28.60 -3.76
CA GLY A 157 -65.27 -27.39 -3.31
C GLY A 157 -63.89 -27.24 -3.95
N GLY A 158 -63.85 -26.69 -5.17
CA GLY A 158 -62.63 -26.48 -5.95
C GLY A 158 -61.71 -25.37 -5.42
N GLY A 159 -60.41 -25.56 -5.65
CA GLY A 159 -59.36 -24.59 -5.36
C GLY A 159 -57.99 -25.14 -5.78
N ALA A 160 -57.80 -25.39 -7.08
CA ALA A 160 -56.51 -25.84 -7.61
C ALA A 160 -55.54 -24.66 -7.72
N LEU A 161 -54.60 -24.56 -6.77
CA LEU A 161 -53.38 -23.78 -6.92
C LEU A 161 -52.38 -24.61 -7.73
N ALA A 162 -52.23 -24.24 -9.01
CA ALA A 162 -51.24 -24.83 -9.89
C ALA A 162 -49.82 -24.50 -9.39
N THR A 163 -49.14 -25.51 -8.85
CA THR A 163 -47.71 -25.45 -8.56
C THR A 163 -46.95 -25.60 -9.88
N ALA A 164 -46.41 -24.50 -10.40
CA ALA A 164 -45.57 -24.51 -11.59
C ALA A 164 -44.21 -25.13 -11.25
N THR A 165 -44.00 -26.37 -11.68
CA THR A 165 -42.70 -27.05 -11.64
C THR A 165 -41.77 -26.39 -12.66
N ILE A 166 -40.83 -25.58 -12.18
CA ILE A 166 -39.76 -24.99 -13.01
C ILE A 166 -38.72 -26.08 -13.25
N ALA A 167 -38.63 -26.56 -14.49
CA ALA A 167 -37.56 -27.45 -14.92
C ALA A 167 -36.23 -26.69 -15.00
N PRO A 168 -35.09 -27.29 -14.59
CA PRO A 168 -33.79 -26.63 -14.67
C PRO A 168 -33.36 -26.48 -16.13
N VAL A 169 -33.09 -25.22 -16.53
CA VAL A 169 -32.50 -24.88 -17.82
C VAL A 169 -31.02 -25.28 -17.79
N VAL A 170 -30.68 -26.33 -18.54
CA VAL A 170 -29.29 -26.74 -18.80
C VAL A 170 -28.75 -25.88 -19.93
N ILE A 171 -27.93 -24.88 -19.60
CA ILE A 171 -27.19 -24.09 -20.60
C ILE A 171 -25.95 -24.90 -21.00
N ASN A 172 -26.02 -25.49 -22.18
CA ASN A 172 -24.88 -26.19 -22.79
C ASN A 172 -23.99 -25.15 -23.49
N VAL A 173 -22.88 -24.77 -22.85
CA VAL A 173 -21.87 -23.88 -23.44
C VAL A 173 -20.84 -24.74 -24.17
N GLN A 174 -20.90 -24.79 -25.49
CA GLN A 174 -19.82 -25.37 -26.29
C GLN A 174 -18.62 -24.40 -26.32
N PRO A 175 -17.39 -24.88 -26.10
CA PRO A 175 -16.19 -24.06 -26.27
C PRO A 175 -15.91 -23.87 -27.77
N THR A 176 -16.08 -22.63 -28.25
CA THR A 176 -15.59 -22.22 -29.58
C THR A 176 -14.07 -22.14 -29.52
N VAL A 177 -13.39 -23.15 -30.05
CA VAL A 177 -11.94 -23.12 -30.28
C VAL A 177 -11.68 -22.26 -31.52
N VAL A 178 -11.25 -21.02 -31.30
CA VAL A 178 -10.76 -20.15 -32.38
C VAL A 178 -9.33 -20.56 -32.69
N ALA A 179 -9.13 -21.18 -33.86
CA ALA A 179 -7.80 -21.52 -34.37
C ALA A 179 -7.07 -20.24 -34.80
N PHE A 180 -5.95 -19.94 -34.16
CA PHE A 180 -5.02 -18.91 -34.60
C PHE A 180 -4.14 -19.47 -35.72
N THR A 181 -4.27 -18.92 -36.92
CA THR A 181 -3.28 -19.10 -37.99
C THR A 181 -2.08 -18.20 -37.73
N PRO A 182 -0.83 -18.70 -37.76
CA PRO A 182 0.35 -17.87 -37.60
C PRO A 182 0.59 -17.04 -38.87
N THR A 183 0.42 -15.72 -38.75
CA THR A 183 0.70 -14.76 -39.81
C THR A 183 2.18 -14.35 -39.77
N SER A 184 2.86 -14.65 -40.88
CA SER A 184 4.10 -14.09 -41.43
C SER A 184 5.15 -13.43 -40.52
N ILE A 185 6.35 -14.02 -40.60
CA ILE A 185 7.66 -13.49 -40.21
C ILE A 185 7.85 -12.03 -40.71
N PRO A 186 8.24 -11.07 -39.84
CA PRO A 186 8.59 -9.72 -40.29
C PRO A 186 9.95 -9.71 -41.03
N PRO A 187 10.15 -8.79 -41.99
CA PRO A 187 11.38 -8.73 -42.77
C PRO A 187 12.58 -8.31 -41.92
N THR A 188 13.70 -8.99 -42.15
CA THR A 188 15.04 -8.67 -41.64
C THR A 188 15.40 -7.22 -41.95
N PHE A 189 15.63 -6.41 -40.92
CA PHE A 189 16.21 -5.08 -41.07
C PHE A 189 17.70 -5.20 -41.40
N THR A 190 18.06 -4.78 -42.62
CA THR A 190 19.45 -4.58 -43.03
C THR A 190 19.98 -3.31 -42.38
N ALA A 191 21.03 -3.42 -41.57
CA ALA A 191 21.69 -2.28 -40.94
C ALA A 191 22.24 -1.30 -41.98
N LEU A 192 21.92 -0.01 -41.82
CA LEU A 192 22.55 1.07 -42.57
C LEU A 192 24.01 1.25 -42.12
N PRO A 193 24.94 1.55 -43.05
CA PRO A 193 26.33 1.82 -42.70
C PRO A 193 26.45 3.13 -41.89
N PRO A 194 27.46 3.22 -41.00
CA PRO A 194 27.65 4.39 -40.15
C PRO A 194 27.92 5.64 -40.99
N THR A 195 27.15 6.69 -40.73
CA THR A 195 27.39 8.02 -41.28
C THR A 195 28.59 8.63 -40.56
N GLU A 196 29.68 8.83 -41.30
CA GLU A 196 30.87 9.52 -40.82
C GLU A 196 30.51 10.95 -40.37
N THR A 197 30.73 11.22 -39.09
CA THR A 197 30.61 12.57 -38.51
C THR A 197 31.85 13.39 -38.91
N PRO A 198 31.71 14.59 -39.51
CA PRO A 198 32.86 15.42 -39.83
C PRO A 198 33.52 15.94 -38.54
N ALA A 199 34.84 15.82 -38.49
CA ALA A 199 35.66 16.30 -37.39
C ALA A 199 35.53 17.82 -37.21
N VAL A 200 34.99 18.24 -36.06
CA VAL A 200 35.00 19.63 -35.64
C VAL A 200 36.39 19.94 -35.07
N VAL A 201 37.15 20.75 -35.80
CA VAL A 201 38.41 21.33 -35.35
C VAL A 201 38.09 22.44 -34.34
N ILE A 202 38.43 22.22 -33.07
CA ILE A 202 38.33 23.24 -32.03
C ILE A 202 39.70 23.93 -31.93
N GLU A 203 39.75 25.23 -32.25
CA GLU A 203 40.91 26.09 -31.99
C GLU A 203 41.05 26.37 -30.47
N PRO A 204 42.27 26.35 -29.92
CA PRO A 204 42.50 26.60 -28.50
C PRO A 204 42.34 28.09 -28.17
N THR A 205 41.36 28.39 -27.31
CA THR A 205 41.18 29.73 -26.72
C THR A 205 42.20 29.94 -25.60
N ALA A 206 42.88 31.10 -25.64
CA ALA A 206 43.96 31.47 -24.73
C ALA A 206 43.50 31.54 -23.27
N VAL A 207 44.35 30.99 -22.39
CA VAL A 207 44.25 31.03 -20.93
C VAL A 207 44.49 32.46 -20.45
N VAL A 208 43.50 33.05 -19.77
CA VAL A 208 43.65 34.31 -19.02
C VAL A 208 43.85 33.96 -17.55
N GLU A 209 45.02 34.32 -17.01
CA GLU A 209 45.37 34.25 -15.60
C GLU A 209 44.46 35.16 -14.74
N PRO A 210 43.91 34.69 -13.61
CA PRO A 210 43.23 35.56 -12.67
C PRO A 210 44.21 36.25 -11.71
N THR A 211 44.21 37.58 -11.75
CA THR A 211 44.88 38.48 -10.81
C THR A 211 44.32 38.32 -9.39
N ALA A 212 45.20 38.03 -8.43
CA ALA A 212 44.88 37.94 -7.01
C ALA A 212 44.41 39.29 -6.44
N THR A 213 43.23 39.31 -5.82
CA THR A 213 42.73 40.45 -5.02
C THR A 213 42.88 40.13 -3.53
N ALA A 214 43.53 41.04 -2.81
CA ALA A 214 43.85 40.93 -1.40
C ALA A 214 42.60 40.97 -0.49
N VAL A 215 42.57 40.07 0.49
CA VAL A 215 41.56 39.99 1.54
C VAL A 215 41.94 40.95 2.68
N VAL A 216 41.05 41.89 2.99
CA VAL A 216 41.11 42.78 4.15
C VAL A 216 40.45 42.10 5.35
N ALA A 217 41.10 42.17 6.51
CA ALA A 217 40.66 41.61 7.78
C ALA A 217 39.41 42.32 8.35
N PRO A 218 38.56 41.63 9.15
CA PRO A 218 37.49 42.30 9.88
C PRO A 218 37.95 42.76 11.28
N GLU A 219 37.68 44.04 11.57
CA GLU A 219 37.74 44.62 12.91
C GLU A 219 36.57 44.13 13.79
N THR A 220 36.90 43.85 15.04
CA THR A 220 35.98 43.62 16.15
C THR A 220 35.32 44.93 16.59
N GLY A 221 34.00 44.98 16.63
CA GLY A 221 33.21 46.10 17.17
C GLY A 221 32.02 45.60 17.99
N ASN A 222 31.94 46.10 19.21
CA ASN A 222 31.07 45.70 20.32
C ASN A 222 29.89 46.70 20.50
N ALA A 223 28.86 46.28 21.25
CA ALA A 223 27.70 47.06 21.73
C ALA A 223 26.69 47.51 20.64
N ASP A 224 25.38 47.64 20.86
CA ASP A 224 24.69 48.13 22.05
C ASP A 224 23.20 47.75 22.01
N ALA A 225 22.57 47.80 23.19
CA ALA A 225 21.14 47.63 23.44
C ALA A 225 20.33 48.85 23.00
N GLY A 226 19.04 48.68 22.69
CA GLY A 226 18.13 49.82 22.61
C GLY A 226 16.78 49.55 21.95
N ASN A 227 15.74 49.53 22.79
CA ASN A 227 14.33 49.79 22.50
C ASN A 227 14.03 50.75 21.34
N THR A 228 12.82 50.64 20.77
CA THR A 228 11.74 51.66 20.65
C THR A 228 10.84 51.22 19.48
N GLU A 229 9.64 50.69 19.74
CA GLU A 229 8.34 51.39 19.85
C GLU A 229 7.73 51.83 18.50
N ALA A 230 6.42 51.72 18.46
CA ALA A 230 5.55 51.67 17.29
C ALA A 230 5.41 53.00 16.54
N SER A 231 5.18 52.91 15.22
CA SER A 231 4.32 53.85 14.48
C SER A 231 4.06 53.36 13.05
N ASN A 232 2.82 52.96 12.79
CA ASN A 232 2.11 53.15 11.50
C ASN A 232 1.70 54.65 11.44
N PRO A 233 1.50 55.34 10.29
CA PRO A 233 0.59 54.90 9.22
C PRO A 233 0.93 55.36 7.76
N ASP A 234 0.07 54.90 6.85
CA ASP A 234 -0.42 55.56 5.63
C ASP A 234 0.40 55.62 4.32
N ALA A 235 -0.18 54.91 3.34
CA ALA A 235 -0.61 55.40 2.02
C ALA A 235 0.43 56.00 1.05
N SER A 236 0.67 55.26 -0.04
CA SER A 236 0.80 55.87 -1.36
C SER A 236 0.39 54.86 -2.45
N ASN A 237 -0.78 55.11 -3.05
CA ASN A 237 -1.23 54.50 -4.28
C ASN A 237 -0.40 55.06 -5.43
N THR A 238 0.27 54.17 -6.19
CA THR A 238 0.83 54.51 -7.50
C THR A 238 0.10 53.65 -8.54
N GLU A 239 -0.95 54.22 -9.12
CA GLU A 239 -1.56 53.74 -10.36
C GLU A 239 -0.58 54.00 -11.52
N THR A 240 0.09 52.97 -12.00
CA THR A 240 0.72 52.97 -13.32
C THR A 240 -0.23 52.35 -14.33
N ASN A 241 -0.94 53.21 -15.06
CA ASN A 241 -1.65 52.88 -16.29
C ASN A 241 -0.63 52.53 -17.38
N ASN A 242 -0.44 51.25 -17.67
CA ASN A 242 0.21 50.79 -18.89
C ASN A 242 -0.86 50.41 -19.92
N THR A 243 -0.93 51.20 -20.98
CA THR A 243 -1.68 50.93 -22.20
C THR A 243 -1.07 49.72 -22.89
N GLU A 244 -1.67 48.55 -22.69
CA GLU A 244 -1.28 47.31 -23.34
C GLU A 244 -1.80 47.31 -24.78
N THR A 245 -0.87 47.15 -25.72
CA THR A 245 -1.14 47.05 -27.15
C THR A 245 -1.66 45.64 -27.41
N VAL A 246 -2.95 45.52 -27.70
CA VAL A 246 -3.60 44.26 -28.09
C VAL A 246 -3.05 43.86 -29.47
N ALA A 247 -2.00 43.03 -29.46
CA ALA A 247 -1.64 42.22 -30.61
C ALA A 247 -2.61 41.03 -30.66
N GLU A 248 -3.45 41.04 -31.68
CA GLU A 248 -4.35 39.94 -32.03
C GLU A 248 -3.50 38.73 -32.44
N ALA A 249 -3.21 37.87 -31.46
CA ALA A 249 -2.53 36.61 -31.69
C ALA A 249 -3.50 35.66 -32.39
N GLU A 250 -3.18 35.30 -33.63
CA GLU A 250 -3.82 34.19 -34.35
C GLU A 250 -3.69 32.92 -33.50
N ASN A 251 -4.82 32.49 -32.95
CA ASN A 251 -4.94 31.27 -32.16
C ASN A 251 -5.00 30.07 -33.11
N ASP A 252 -3.85 29.72 -33.71
CA ASP A 252 -3.61 28.42 -34.33
C ASP A 252 -3.37 27.39 -33.21
N SER A 253 -4.45 27.05 -32.51
CA SER A 253 -4.45 25.90 -31.61
C SER A 253 -4.38 24.64 -32.47
N GLU A 254 -3.16 24.15 -32.71
CA GLU A 254 -2.92 22.82 -33.25
C GLU A 254 -3.74 21.80 -32.44
N PRO A 255 -4.38 20.83 -33.10
CA PRO A 255 -5.16 19.81 -32.43
C PRO A 255 -4.27 19.08 -31.41
N VAL A 256 -4.57 19.26 -30.12
CA VAL A 256 -3.86 18.60 -29.01
C VAL A 256 -3.99 17.09 -29.21
N GLU A 257 -2.90 16.46 -29.62
CA GLU A 257 -2.83 15.01 -29.77
C GLU A 257 -3.15 14.38 -28.41
N PRO A 258 -4.08 13.41 -28.35
CA PRO A 258 -4.47 12.81 -27.07
C PRO A 258 -3.25 12.21 -26.39
N ALA A 259 -3.02 12.60 -25.14
CA ALA A 259 -1.88 12.13 -24.37
C ALA A 259 -1.81 10.59 -24.40
N PRO A 260 -0.62 9.99 -24.62
CA PRO A 260 -0.49 8.55 -24.70
C PRO A 260 -0.96 7.93 -23.38
N SER A 261 -1.75 6.87 -23.45
CA SER A 261 -2.40 6.22 -22.28
C SER A 261 -1.42 5.58 -21.28
N ASN A 262 -0.10 5.68 -21.53
CA ASN A 262 0.97 5.04 -20.79
C ASN A 262 2.11 6.03 -20.44
N LEU A 263 1.78 7.30 -20.20
CA LEU A 263 2.77 8.30 -19.80
C LEU A 263 3.12 8.17 -18.31
N ILE A 264 4.40 7.98 -18.01
CA ILE A 264 4.94 8.06 -16.64
C ILE A 264 5.68 9.38 -16.49
N ILE A 265 5.38 10.15 -15.45
CA ILE A 265 6.10 11.37 -15.11
C ILE A 265 7.09 11.06 -13.98
N LEU A 266 8.36 11.39 -14.21
CA LEU A 266 9.42 11.34 -13.24
C LEU A 266 9.83 12.75 -12.80
N GLY A 267 9.47 13.09 -11.56
CA GLY A 267 9.83 14.38 -10.96
C GLY A 267 11.15 14.33 -10.18
N PHE A 268 11.96 15.39 -10.27
CA PHE A 268 13.15 15.55 -9.40
C PHE A 268 13.40 17.02 -9.02
N VAL A 269 14.06 17.25 -7.88
CA VAL A 269 14.43 18.60 -7.42
C VAL A 269 15.82 18.96 -7.94
N GLN A 270 15.97 20.14 -8.56
CA GLN A 270 17.23 20.56 -9.19
C GLN A 270 18.41 20.77 -8.23
N ARG A 271 18.16 20.87 -6.91
CA ARG A 271 19.19 21.14 -5.89
C ARG A 271 20.20 20.00 -5.71
N ASP A 272 19.87 18.80 -6.20
CA ASP A 272 20.63 17.59 -5.94
C ASP A 272 20.99 16.89 -7.26
N LEU A 273 22.28 16.79 -7.56
CA LEU A 273 22.77 16.17 -8.79
C LEU A 273 22.53 14.65 -8.80
N ASP A 274 22.55 14.01 -7.63
CA ASP A 274 22.32 12.58 -7.51
C ASP A 274 20.86 12.27 -7.87
N CYS A 275 19.92 13.07 -7.37
CA CYS A 275 18.51 13.00 -7.76
C CYS A 275 18.30 13.07 -9.27
N ARG A 276 18.97 14.02 -9.94
CA ARG A 276 18.89 14.15 -11.39
C ARG A 276 19.42 12.90 -12.08
N PHE A 277 20.62 12.46 -11.69
CA PHE A 277 21.25 11.27 -12.27
C PHE A 277 20.35 10.03 -12.17
N PHE A 278 19.84 9.70 -10.98
CA PHE A 278 18.98 8.53 -10.78
C PHE A 278 17.62 8.65 -11.49
N THR A 279 17.14 9.88 -11.69
CA THR A 279 15.90 10.13 -12.42
C THR A 279 16.10 9.91 -13.92
N GLU A 280 17.17 10.44 -14.49
CA GLU A 280 17.56 10.21 -15.90
C GLU A 280 17.88 8.73 -16.16
N LEU A 281 18.60 8.08 -15.23
CA LEU A 281 18.91 6.65 -15.33
C LEU A 281 17.65 5.77 -15.32
N ALA A 282 16.69 6.06 -14.44
CA ALA A 282 15.42 5.34 -14.41
C ALA A 282 14.61 5.56 -15.68
N ALA A 283 14.53 6.81 -16.18
CA ALA A 283 13.85 7.11 -17.43
C ALA A 283 14.44 6.33 -18.61
N GLU A 284 15.76 6.38 -18.77
CA GLU A 284 16.48 5.68 -19.84
C GLU A 284 16.29 4.15 -19.72
N SER A 285 16.37 3.61 -18.51
CA SER A 285 16.14 2.18 -18.25
C SER A 285 14.73 1.76 -18.67
N TRP A 286 13.70 2.54 -18.35
CA TRP A 286 12.31 2.19 -18.62
C TRP A 286 11.94 2.38 -20.08
N GLN A 287 12.45 3.42 -20.74
CA GLN A 287 12.26 3.63 -22.17
C GLN A 287 12.94 2.51 -22.97
N THR A 288 14.21 2.21 -22.68
CA THR A 288 15.01 1.25 -23.46
C THR A 288 14.66 -0.21 -23.18
N LEU A 289 14.26 -0.57 -21.95
CA LEU A 289 14.04 -1.96 -21.57
C LEU A 289 12.56 -2.35 -21.41
N ALA A 290 11.67 -1.40 -21.14
CA ALA A 290 10.24 -1.66 -20.92
C ALA A 290 9.31 -1.05 -21.98
N ASP A 291 9.85 -0.31 -22.96
CA ASP A 291 9.07 0.34 -24.04
C ASP A 291 7.96 1.25 -23.49
N VAL A 292 8.29 2.04 -22.45
CA VAL A 292 7.36 2.98 -21.80
C VAL A 292 7.77 4.41 -22.06
N SER A 293 6.80 5.28 -22.35
CA SER A 293 7.04 6.71 -22.49
C SER A 293 7.20 7.36 -21.11
N VAL A 294 8.35 8.00 -20.91
CA VAL A 294 8.69 8.68 -19.65
C VAL A 294 8.95 10.14 -19.92
N GLU A 295 8.26 11.02 -19.20
CA GLU A 295 8.51 12.46 -19.16
C GLU A 295 9.28 12.79 -17.88
N ILE A 296 10.45 13.43 -18.01
CA ILE A 296 11.20 13.93 -16.87
C ILE A 296 10.79 15.37 -16.59
N ARG A 297 10.42 15.68 -15.35
CA ARG A 297 9.99 17.01 -14.93
C ARG A 297 10.87 17.57 -13.80
N PRO A 298 11.62 18.65 -14.04
CA PRO A 298 12.44 19.26 -13.01
C PRO A 298 11.63 20.24 -12.14
N TYR A 299 11.94 20.28 -10.85
CA TYR A 299 11.32 21.18 -9.86
C TYR A 299 12.35 22.07 -9.19
N ALA A 300 11.96 23.31 -8.92
CA ALA A 300 12.82 24.27 -8.23
C ALA A 300 13.07 23.87 -6.77
N ASP A 301 12.06 23.31 -6.10
CA ASP A 301 12.12 22.91 -4.70
C ASP A 301 11.26 21.65 -4.42
N ALA A 302 11.48 21.06 -3.25
CA ALA A 302 10.78 19.85 -2.81
C ALA A 302 9.27 20.08 -2.60
N THR A 303 8.85 21.29 -2.22
CA THR A 303 7.44 21.61 -1.99
C THR A 303 6.66 21.46 -3.29
N GLN A 304 7.13 22.05 -4.39
CA GLN A 304 6.49 21.95 -5.70
C GLN A 304 6.40 20.49 -6.18
N LEU A 305 7.48 19.72 -6.00
CA LEU A 305 7.49 18.30 -6.35
C LEU A 305 6.44 17.50 -5.57
N PHE A 306 6.35 17.67 -4.25
CA PHE A 306 5.42 16.90 -3.42
C PHE A 306 3.97 17.38 -3.54
N ASP A 307 3.74 18.68 -3.77
CA ASP A 307 2.41 19.21 -4.06
C ASP A 307 1.86 18.58 -5.35
N GLU A 308 2.69 18.47 -6.38
CA GLU A 308 2.26 17.83 -7.63
C GLU A 308 2.07 16.31 -7.48
N LEU A 309 2.98 15.64 -6.76
CA LEU A 309 2.88 14.20 -6.46
C LEU A 309 1.58 13.85 -5.73
N THR A 310 1.10 14.74 -4.86
CA THR A 310 -0.16 14.55 -4.12
C THR A 310 -1.40 14.97 -4.90
N ALA A 311 -1.28 15.90 -5.86
CA ALA A 311 -2.36 16.39 -6.71
C ALA A 311 -2.74 15.47 -7.89
N ALA A 312 -1.97 14.40 -8.15
CA ALA A 312 -2.11 13.55 -9.34
C ALA A 312 -3.02 12.28 -9.27
N PRO A 313 -4.01 12.10 -8.36
CA PRO A 313 -4.62 10.77 -8.18
C PRO A 313 -5.55 10.31 -9.33
N ASN A 314 -5.93 11.16 -10.30
CA ASN A 314 -7.04 10.87 -11.22
C ASN A 314 -6.76 11.08 -12.72
N SER A 315 -5.54 11.45 -13.14
CA SER A 315 -5.28 11.79 -14.54
C SER A 315 -4.95 10.60 -15.45
N GLY A 316 -4.86 9.38 -14.90
CA GLY A 316 -4.30 8.23 -15.62
C GLY A 316 -2.78 8.33 -15.84
N THR A 317 -2.16 9.41 -15.39
CA THR A 317 -0.71 9.62 -15.42
C THR A 317 -0.10 9.06 -14.14
N LEU A 318 0.97 8.29 -14.25
CA LEU A 318 1.69 7.78 -13.09
C LEU A 318 2.79 8.76 -12.72
N PHE A 319 2.64 9.43 -11.57
CA PHE A 319 3.66 10.34 -11.05
C PHE A 319 4.51 9.61 -9.99
N ILE A 320 5.83 9.60 -10.22
CA ILE A 320 6.83 8.98 -9.35
C ILE A 320 8.02 9.94 -9.19
N THR A 321 8.70 9.90 -8.05
CA THR A 321 9.99 10.57 -7.87
C THR A 321 11.02 9.61 -7.28
N ASN A 322 12.24 9.63 -7.80
CA ASN A 322 13.43 9.00 -7.21
C ASN A 322 14.23 9.99 -6.35
N CYS A 323 13.68 11.17 -6.05
CA CYS A 323 14.37 12.26 -5.38
C CYS A 323 13.81 12.54 -3.98
N PHE A 324 13.44 11.51 -3.23
CA PHE A 324 13.17 11.69 -1.80
C PHE A 324 14.46 11.50 -1.01
N VAL A 325 14.97 12.58 -0.43
CA VAL A 325 16.24 12.60 0.32
C VAL A 325 15.95 12.47 1.82
N ASP A 326 16.31 11.34 2.43
CA ASP A 326 16.23 11.15 3.88
C ASP A 326 17.54 11.62 4.54
N PRO A 327 17.53 12.47 5.60
CA PRO A 327 16.37 12.96 6.36
C PRO A 327 15.74 14.28 5.87
N ASP A 328 16.33 14.94 4.87
CA ASP A 328 15.99 16.30 4.43
C ASP A 328 14.49 16.48 4.08
N ASP A 329 13.87 15.47 3.46
CA ASP A 329 12.49 15.52 2.97
C ASP A 329 11.45 14.85 3.90
N ARG A 330 11.87 14.35 5.07
CA ARG A 330 10.94 13.80 6.10
C ARG A 330 9.78 14.73 6.48
N PRO A 331 9.94 16.07 6.58
CA PRO A 331 8.82 16.95 6.88
C PRO A 331 7.65 16.80 5.89
N TYR A 332 7.93 16.65 4.60
CA TYR A 332 6.91 16.50 3.56
C TYR A 332 6.17 15.16 3.65
N LEU A 333 6.91 14.07 3.90
CA LEU A 333 6.27 12.76 4.11
C LEU A 333 5.34 12.77 5.33
N ARG A 334 5.70 13.48 6.41
CA ARG A 334 4.84 13.63 7.59
C ARG A 334 3.58 14.45 7.30
N GLN A 335 3.69 15.48 6.47
CA GLN A 335 2.56 16.31 6.07
C GLN A 335 1.57 15.56 5.16
N HIS A 336 2.08 14.67 4.29
CA HIS A 336 1.29 13.98 3.26
C HIS A 336 1.25 12.45 3.44
N ILE A 337 1.39 11.95 4.67
CA ILE A 337 1.53 10.50 4.93
C ILE A 337 0.36 9.64 4.43
N SER A 338 -0.83 10.23 4.27
CA SER A 338 -2.01 9.56 3.74
C SER A 338 -2.07 9.51 2.21
N GLN A 339 -1.31 10.39 1.53
CA GLN A 339 -1.33 10.58 0.08
C GLN A 339 -0.06 10.05 -0.58
N LEU A 340 1.05 10.02 0.14
CA LEU A 340 2.34 9.55 -0.34
C LEU A 340 2.66 8.16 0.16
N GLN A 341 3.34 7.39 -0.68
CA GLN A 341 3.82 6.06 -0.35
C GLN A 341 5.25 5.87 -0.88
N ILE A 342 6.14 5.42 0.00
CA ILE A 342 7.48 4.95 -0.36
C ILE A 342 7.32 3.59 -1.08
N ILE A 343 7.98 3.45 -2.22
CA ILE A 343 8.04 2.20 -2.97
C ILE A 343 9.44 1.58 -2.77
N GLY A 344 9.48 0.37 -2.22
CA GLY A 344 10.74 -0.35 -2.03
C GLY A 344 11.52 0.10 -0.81
N LYS A 345 12.82 -0.14 -0.84
CA LYS A 345 13.82 0.27 0.16
C LYS A 345 14.60 1.48 -0.35
N ALA A 346 15.45 2.07 0.50
CA ALA A 346 16.44 3.02 0.02
C ALA A 346 17.32 2.34 -1.04
N PHE A 347 17.41 2.94 -2.22
CA PHE A 347 18.15 2.35 -3.35
C PHE A 347 19.60 2.83 -3.40
N TRP A 348 19.90 3.95 -2.75
CA TRP A 348 21.24 4.53 -2.66
C TRP A 348 21.38 5.32 -1.37
N GLY A 349 22.61 5.48 -0.87
CA GLY A 349 22.86 6.43 0.20
C GLY A 349 24.34 6.70 0.46
N ALA A 350 24.71 7.98 0.45
CA ALA A 350 26.03 8.47 0.80
C ALA A 350 25.93 9.67 1.75
N ASN A 351 26.99 9.94 2.53
CA ASN A 351 27.08 11.11 3.42
C ASN A 351 25.87 11.29 4.35
N ASP A 352 25.44 10.21 5.00
CA ASP A 352 24.25 10.16 5.88
C ASP A 352 22.91 10.47 5.19
N LYS A 353 22.90 10.56 3.85
CA LYS A 353 21.69 10.73 3.05
C LYS A 353 21.27 9.40 2.43
N LYS A 354 19.97 9.19 2.31
CA LYS A 354 19.41 8.04 1.57
C LYS A 354 18.42 8.54 0.53
N LEU A 355 18.49 7.98 -0.67
CA LEU A 355 17.50 8.23 -1.71
C LEU A 355 16.46 7.11 -1.72
N LEU A 356 15.19 7.53 -1.75
CA LEU A 356 14.03 6.66 -1.80
C LEU A 356 13.14 7.02 -2.99
N THR A 357 12.42 6.03 -3.50
CA THR A 357 11.36 6.26 -4.48
C THR A 357 10.04 6.52 -3.77
N VAL A 358 9.39 7.64 -4.09
CA VAL A 358 8.09 8.03 -3.52
C VAL A 358 7.10 8.25 -4.64
N SER A 359 5.84 7.91 -4.38
CA SER A 359 4.73 8.11 -5.32
C SER A 359 3.43 8.44 -4.57
N ASN A 360 2.37 8.77 -5.30
CA ASN A 360 1.03 8.80 -4.76
C ASN A 360 0.60 7.40 -4.27
N ALA A 361 -0.18 7.30 -3.19
CA ALA A 361 -0.62 6.03 -2.59
C ALA A 361 -1.36 5.07 -3.56
N GLY A 362 -1.98 5.60 -4.62
CA GLY A 362 -2.60 4.77 -5.66
C GLY A 362 -1.62 4.15 -6.66
N THR A 363 -0.50 4.83 -6.93
CA THR A 363 0.48 4.53 -7.98
C THR A 363 1.09 3.12 -7.87
N PRO A 364 1.51 2.61 -6.69
CA PRO A 364 2.15 1.29 -6.59
C PRO A 364 1.24 0.15 -7.06
N SER A 365 -0.07 0.26 -6.80
CA SER A 365 -1.05 -0.74 -7.25
C SER A 365 -1.25 -0.72 -8.76
N GLN A 366 -1.14 0.45 -9.39
CA GLN A 366 -1.25 0.61 -10.84
C GLN A 366 0.01 0.10 -11.52
N LEU A 367 1.19 0.49 -11.04
CA LEU A 367 2.49 0.00 -11.51
C LEU A 367 2.55 -1.53 -11.48
N ARG A 368 2.17 -2.17 -10.37
CA ARG A 368 2.21 -3.63 -10.27
C ARG A 368 1.30 -4.34 -11.29
N ARG A 369 0.18 -3.72 -11.69
CA ARG A 369 -0.77 -4.30 -12.65
C ARG A 369 -0.41 -4.01 -14.10
N GLN A 370 -0.02 -2.77 -14.39
CA GLN A 370 0.18 -2.29 -15.77
C GLN A 370 1.64 -2.38 -16.20
N PHE A 371 2.58 -2.19 -15.27
CA PHE A 371 4.02 -2.11 -15.54
C PHE A 371 4.83 -2.94 -14.52
N PRO A 372 4.64 -4.27 -14.45
CA PRO A 372 5.28 -5.10 -13.43
C PRO A 372 6.82 -5.02 -13.48
N ALA A 373 7.41 -4.91 -14.68
CA ALA A 373 8.86 -4.74 -14.84
C ALA A 373 9.38 -3.44 -14.19
N ILE A 374 8.64 -2.33 -14.33
CA ILE A 374 8.99 -1.05 -13.69
C ILE A 374 8.79 -1.13 -12.17
N TYR A 375 7.70 -1.75 -11.71
CA TYR A 375 7.48 -1.97 -10.28
C TYR A 375 8.63 -2.77 -9.65
N ASN A 376 9.04 -3.85 -10.30
CA ASN A 376 10.15 -4.69 -9.87
C ASN A 376 11.48 -3.93 -9.89
N PHE A 377 11.76 -3.16 -10.95
CA PHE A 377 12.92 -2.26 -10.98
C PHE A 377 12.97 -1.37 -9.75
N ILE A 378 11.87 -0.66 -9.42
CA ILE A 378 11.84 0.28 -8.30
C ILE A 378 12.09 -0.42 -6.95
N VAL A 379 11.55 -1.63 -6.76
CA VAL A 379 11.67 -2.37 -5.49
C VAL A 379 13.05 -3.02 -5.34
N ASN A 380 13.67 -3.44 -6.45
CA ASN A 380 14.90 -4.22 -6.45
C ASN A 380 16.16 -3.41 -6.75
N GLN A 381 16.04 -2.18 -7.28
CA GLN A 381 17.18 -1.31 -7.56
C GLN A 381 18.01 -1.09 -6.29
N THR A 382 19.33 -1.18 -6.46
CA THR A 382 20.31 -0.94 -5.42
C THR A 382 21.59 -0.50 -6.07
N TYR A 383 22.20 0.53 -5.53
CA TYR A 383 23.37 1.15 -6.10
C TYR A 383 24.49 1.20 -5.07
N ASP A 384 25.70 0.89 -5.51
CA ASP A 384 26.91 0.95 -4.70
C ASP A 384 27.57 2.33 -4.85
N ASP A 385 28.04 2.91 -3.75
CA ASP A 385 28.53 4.31 -3.68
C ASP A 385 29.71 4.57 -4.62
N ALA A 386 30.52 3.54 -4.89
CA ALA A 386 31.75 3.65 -5.66
C ALA A 386 31.54 3.84 -7.18
N GLN A 387 30.31 3.69 -7.70
CA GLN A 387 30.09 3.52 -9.15
C GLN A 387 29.43 4.69 -9.88
N ILE A 388 29.02 5.76 -9.19
CA ILE A 388 28.03 6.69 -9.74
C ILE A 388 28.59 8.05 -10.16
N THR A 389 29.70 8.48 -9.57
CA THR A 389 30.12 9.90 -9.67
C THR A 389 30.87 10.28 -10.95
N ALA A 390 31.10 9.35 -11.89
CA ALA A 390 31.98 9.60 -13.05
C ALA A 390 31.37 9.35 -14.43
N GLN A 391 30.15 8.82 -14.53
CA GLN A 391 29.56 8.41 -15.80
C GLN A 391 28.24 9.14 -16.07
N ASP A 392 27.91 9.34 -17.34
CA ASP A 392 26.56 9.74 -17.73
C ASP A 392 25.57 8.55 -17.55
N PRO A 393 24.27 8.81 -17.34
CA PRO A 393 23.28 7.75 -17.11
C PRO A 393 23.22 6.68 -18.20
N ALA A 394 23.42 7.06 -19.48
CA ALA A 394 23.35 6.13 -20.60
C ALA A 394 24.57 5.21 -20.65
N GLY A 395 25.77 5.76 -20.42
CA GLY A 395 27.01 5.00 -20.29
C GLY A 395 26.94 4.01 -19.12
N TRP A 396 26.47 4.47 -17.95
CA TRP A 396 26.28 3.59 -16.79
C TRP A 396 25.30 2.46 -17.08
N LEU A 397 24.16 2.76 -17.73
CA LEU A 397 23.17 1.75 -18.11
C LEU A 397 23.74 0.73 -19.09
N GLN A 398 24.55 1.18 -20.05
CA GLN A 398 25.19 0.29 -21.03
C GLN A 398 26.13 -0.72 -20.34
N GLU A 399 26.92 -0.27 -19.37
CA GLU A 399 27.85 -1.12 -18.60
C GLU A 399 27.12 -2.07 -17.65
N ASN A 400 25.98 -1.65 -17.09
CA ASN A 400 25.24 -2.37 -16.05
C ASN A 400 23.92 -2.99 -16.52
N ARG A 401 23.73 -3.15 -17.83
CA ARG A 401 22.46 -3.59 -18.43
C ARG A 401 21.95 -4.91 -17.86
N ALA A 402 22.82 -5.88 -17.64
CA ALA A 402 22.44 -7.18 -17.10
C ALA A 402 21.91 -7.08 -15.65
N THR A 403 22.54 -6.22 -14.84
CA THR A 403 22.12 -5.93 -13.47
C THR A 403 20.75 -5.26 -13.47
N VAL A 404 20.56 -4.23 -14.30
CA VAL A 404 19.27 -3.52 -14.42
C VAL A 404 18.15 -4.44 -14.90
N GLN A 405 18.43 -5.31 -15.88
CA GLN A 405 17.46 -6.32 -16.32
C GLN A 405 17.10 -7.32 -15.22
N SER A 406 18.06 -7.69 -14.36
CA SER A 406 17.77 -8.55 -13.21
C SER A 406 16.79 -7.90 -12.23
N TRP A 407 16.89 -6.58 -12.01
CA TRP A 407 15.95 -5.84 -11.16
C TRP A 407 14.54 -5.83 -11.72
N MET A 408 14.38 -5.76 -13.04
CA MET A 408 13.07 -5.79 -13.71
C MET A 408 12.41 -7.18 -13.68
N ASN A 409 13.21 -8.24 -13.71
CA ASN A 409 12.70 -9.61 -13.85
C ASN A 409 12.38 -10.32 -12.52
N ASN A 410 12.95 -9.86 -11.40
CA ASN A 410 12.70 -10.39 -10.06
C ASN A 410 11.43 -9.83 -9.45
#